data_AF-A0A7W9FH37-F1
#
_entry.id   AF-A0A7W9FH37-F1
#
_cell.length_a   1.000
_cell.length_b   1.000
_cell.length_c   1.000
_cell.angle_alpha   90.00
_cell.angle_beta   90.00
_cell.angle_gamma   90.00
#
_symmetry.space_group_name_H-M   'P 1'
#
loop_
_entity.id
_entity.type
_entity.pdbx_description
1 polymer ?
#
loop_
_entity_poly.entity_id
_entity_poly.type
_entity_poly.pdbx_seq_one_letter_code
_entity_poly.pdbx_strand_id
1 'polypeptide(L)'
;MGAWDVSIFGNDGAGDFLFEFDDAHAVGEVTPVLEEALDAVLGGGGVDSIDGEIGLAAAALVVAWRNPQMLDDEDTGDFSTWPRVTDPLPERLAVKADQVLERMQQPAGNELFELWAEEDQAEEFVAAIGRWRTAQSTV
;
A
#
# COMPACT_ATOMS: atom_id res chain seq x y z
N MET A 1 -1.47 -12.33 -18.57
CA MET A 1 -1.43 -10.90 -18.22
C MET A 1 -2.13 -10.85 -16.88
N GLY A 2 -1.39 -10.56 -15.82
CA GLY A 2 -2.00 -10.47 -14.50
C GLY A 2 -2.67 -9.12 -14.31
N ALA A 3 -3.02 -8.83 -13.07
CA ALA A 3 -3.75 -7.65 -12.64
C ALA A 3 -2.93 -6.39 -12.94
N TRP A 4 -3.56 -5.46 -13.66
CA TRP A 4 -3.05 -4.14 -13.99
C TRP A 4 -4.20 -3.16 -13.90
N ASP A 5 -4.30 -2.49 -12.76
CA ASP A 5 -5.33 -1.52 -12.44
C ASP A 5 -4.75 -0.43 -11.54
N VAL A 6 -5.25 0.79 -11.73
CA VAL A 6 -4.73 2.01 -11.11
C VAL A 6 -5.03 2.11 -9.60
N SER A 7 -5.91 1.26 -9.08
CA SER A 7 -6.11 1.08 -7.64
C SER A 7 -4.87 0.50 -6.96
N ILE A 8 -4.77 0.70 -5.64
CA ILE A 8 -3.61 0.26 -4.87
C ILE A 8 -3.47 -1.28 -4.90
N PHE A 9 -4.57 -2.00 -4.81
CA PHE A 9 -4.58 -3.47 -4.80
C PHE A 9 -4.78 -4.10 -6.19
N GLY A 10 -4.91 -3.27 -7.22
CA GLY A 10 -5.17 -3.65 -8.60
C GLY A 10 -3.98 -4.19 -9.38
N ASN A 11 -2.78 -4.15 -8.80
CA ASN A 11 -1.54 -4.60 -9.42
C ASN A 11 -1.12 -5.97 -8.89
N ASP A 12 -0.47 -6.79 -9.74
CA ASP A 12 -0.05 -8.15 -9.39
C ASP A 12 0.82 -8.19 -8.12
N GLY A 13 1.79 -7.28 -7.96
CA GLY A 13 2.65 -7.24 -6.78
C GLY A 13 1.89 -6.97 -5.49
N ALA A 14 0.84 -6.16 -5.56
CA ALA A 14 -0.04 -5.92 -4.42
C ALA A 14 -0.86 -7.17 -4.06
N GLY A 15 -1.37 -7.88 -5.07
CA GLY A 15 -2.10 -9.14 -4.87
C GLY A 15 -1.21 -10.24 -4.27
N ASP A 16 0.01 -10.40 -4.78
CA ASP A 16 0.97 -11.38 -4.28
C ASP A 16 1.35 -11.10 -2.82
N PHE A 17 1.52 -9.82 -2.47
CA PHE A 17 1.83 -9.39 -1.10
C PHE A 17 0.73 -9.73 -0.09
N LEU A 18 -0.56 -9.71 -0.48
CA LEU A 18 -1.65 -10.05 0.43
C LEU A 18 -1.55 -11.50 0.96
N PHE A 19 -0.98 -12.42 0.17
CA PHE A 19 -0.80 -13.82 0.59
C PHE A 19 0.23 -13.97 1.72
N GLU A 20 1.11 -13.00 1.94
CA GLU A 20 2.08 -13.03 3.05
C GLU A 20 1.40 -13.00 4.43
N PHE A 21 0.14 -12.57 4.50
CA PHE A 21 -0.62 -12.44 5.74
C PHE A 21 -1.58 -13.59 6.02
N ASP A 22 -1.66 -14.61 5.16
CA ASP A 22 -2.63 -15.70 5.33
C ASP A 22 -2.39 -16.52 6.61
N ASP A 23 -1.13 -16.73 6.97
CA ASP A 23 -0.72 -17.44 8.19
C ASP A 23 -0.37 -16.49 9.35
N ALA A 24 -0.55 -15.17 9.17
CA ALA A 24 -0.26 -14.18 10.21
C ALA A 24 -1.43 -14.05 11.19
N HIS A 25 -1.18 -14.37 12.46
CA HIS A 25 -2.18 -14.40 13.53
C HIS A 25 -1.77 -13.57 14.75
N ALA A 26 -0.67 -12.82 14.66
CA ALA A 26 -0.23 -11.87 15.67
C ALA A 26 0.33 -10.59 15.04
N VAL A 27 0.20 -9.45 15.74
CA VAL A 27 0.83 -8.17 15.32
C VAL A 27 2.34 -8.32 15.14
N GLY A 28 2.99 -9.17 15.94
CA GLY A 28 4.43 -9.44 15.81
C GLY A 28 4.83 -10.13 14.50
N GLU A 29 3.90 -10.79 13.81
CA GLU A 29 4.11 -11.45 12.51
C GLU A 29 3.80 -10.49 11.36
N VAL A 30 2.73 -9.70 11.49
CA VAL A 30 2.33 -8.70 10.49
C VAL A 30 3.30 -7.51 10.44
N THR A 31 3.76 -7.04 11.60
CA THR A 31 4.60 -5.84 11.73
C THR A 31 5.87 -5.89 10.86
N PRO A 32 6.73 -6.93 10.93
CA PRO A 32 7.95 -6.96 10.13
C PRO A 32 7.67 -6.97 8.63
N VAL A 33 6.62 -7.67 8.18
CA VAL A 33 6.22 -7.74 6.76
C VAL A 33 5.79 -6.35 6.24
N LEU A 34 4.92 -5.66 6.99
CA LEU A 34 4.55 -4.28 6.66
C LEU A 34 5.77 -3.34 6.72
N GLU A 35 6.64 -3.51 7.70
CA GLU A 35 7.80 -2.63 7.88
C GLU A 35 8.82 -2.77 6.75
N GLU A 36 9.08 -4.00 6.29
CA GLU A 36 9.98 -4.29 5.17
C GLU A 36 9.45 -3.70 3.85
N ALA A 37 8.17 -3.91 3.55
CA ALA A 37 7.52 -3.36 2.36
C ALA A 37 7.55 -1.82 2.33
N LEU A 38 7.31 -1.17 3.48
CA LEU A 38 7.40 0.29 3.57
C LEU A 38 8.84 0.79 3.43
N ASP A 39 9.81 0.08 4.00
CA ASP A 39 11.22 0.47 3.96
C ASP A 39 11.83 0.30 2.55
N ALA A 40 11.34 -0.65 1.75
CA ALA A 40 11.74 -0.81 0.34
C ALA A 40 11.51 0.49 -0.47
N VAL A 41 10.34 1.11 -0.33
CA VAL A 41 10.02 2.39 -0.99
C VAL A 41 10.81 3.56 -0.42
N LEU A 42 11.08 3.56 0.89
CA LEU A 42 11.78 4.65 1.57
C LEU A 42 13.32 4.56 1.47
N GLY A 43 13.84 3.46 0.90
CA GLY A 43 15.24 3.09 0.86
C GLY A 43 16.12 3.89 -0.10
N GLY A 44 16.20 5.23 0.04
CA GLY A 44 17.30 6.08 -0.46
C GLY A 44 17.66 6.08 -1.97
N GLY A 45 16.99 5.28 -2.80
CA GLY A 45 17.18 5.14 -4.24
C GLY A 45 15.93 5.42 -5.05
N GLY A 46 15.95 5.03 -6.32
CA GLY A 46 14.72 4.90 -7.11
C GLY A 46 13.88 3.74 -6.58
N VAL A 47 12.57 3.82 -6.79
CA VAL A 47 11.59 2.79 -6.44
C VAL A 47 11.23 2.06 -7.72
N ASP A 48 11.50 0.76 -7.78
CA ASP A 48 11.05 -0.07 -8.90
C ASP A 48 9.54 -0.32 -8.84
N SER A 49 8.95 -0.80 -9.94
CA SER A 49 7.49 -0.91 -10.01
C SER A 49 6.94 -1.87 -8.95
N ILE A 50 7.61 -2.99 -8.72
CA ILE A 50 7.15 -4.05 -7.80
C ILE A 50 7.24 -3.56 -6.35
N ASP A 51 8.36 -2.97 -5.95
CA ASP A 51 8.52 -2.36 -4.63
C ASP A 51 7.49 -1.25 -4.41
N GLY A 52 7.17 -0.48 -5.47
CA GLY A 52 6.13 0.53 -5.46
C GLY A 52 4.72 -0.05 -5.23
N GLU A 53 4.36 -1.11 -5.93
CA GLU A 53 3.09 -1.81 -5.80
C GLU A 53 2.93 -2.38 -4.38
N ILE A 54 3.94 -3.10 -3.89
CA ILE A 54 3.97 -3.74 -2.56
C ILE A 54 3.94 -2.67 -1.46
N GLY A 55 4.75 -1.62 -1.58
CA GLY A 55 4.81 -0.54 -0.60
C GLY A 55 3.50 0.23 -0.50
N LEU A 56 2.82 0.49 -1.62
CA LEU A 56 1.49 1.11 -1.62
C LEU A 56 0.46 0.20 -0.94
N ALA A 57 0.46 -1.10 -1.25
CA ALA A 57 -0.41 -2.07 -0.59
C ALA A 57 -0.17 -2.11 0.93
N ALA A 58 1.09 -2.17 1.35
CA ALA A 58 1.46 -2.12 2.77
C ALA A 58 1.01 -0.82 3.45
N ALA A 59 1.19 0.33 2.81
CA ALA A 59 0.73 1.61 3.34
C ALA A 59 -0.80 1.64 3.48
N ALA A 60 -1.53 1.19 2.46
CA ALA A 60 -2.99 1.11 2.50
C ALA A 60 -3.48 0.16 3.60
N LEU A 61 -2.85 -1.00 3.78
CA LEU A 61 -3.17 -1.93 4.86
C LEU A 61 -2.95 -1.33 6.26
N VAL A 62 -1.92 -0.50 6.44
CA VAL A 62 -1.70 0.27 7.69
C VAL A 62 -2.81 1.30 7.93
N VAL A 63 -3.24 2.02 6.89
CA VAL A 63 -4.37 2.96 6.97
C VAL A 63 -5.66 2.19 7.30
N ALA A 64 -5.91 1.09 6.60
CA ALA A 64 -7.08 0.23 6.81
C ALA A 64 -7.10 -0.43 8.19
N TRP A 65 -5.95 -0.65 8.81
CA TRP A 65 -5.89 -1.13 10.20
C TRP A 65 -6.62 -0.20 11.17
N ARG A 66 -6.62 1.12 10.88
CA ARG A 66 -7.31 2.15 11.67
C ARG A 66 -8.68 2.49 11.09
N ASN A 67 -8.87 2.29 9.79
CA ASN A 67 -10.07 2.60 9.02
C ASN A 67 -10.48 1.42 8.11
N PRO A 68 -11.00 0.30 8.67
CA PRO A 68 -11.27 -0.91 7.88
C PRO A 68 -12.25 -0.69 6.71
N GLN A 69 -13.18 0.26 6.85
CA GLN A 69 -14.14 0.63 5.82
C GLN A 69 -13.51 1.12 4.50
N MET A 70 -12.22 1.51 4.51
CA MET A 70 -11.49 1.84 3.28
C MET A 70 -11.40 0.64 2.33
N LEU A 71 -11.44 -0.59 2.86
CA LEU A 71 -11.36 -1.81 2.07
C LEU A 71 -12.71 -2.23 1.48
N ASP A 72 -13.83 -1.63 1.95
CA ASP A 72 -15.17 -1.92 1.39
C ASP A 72 -15.32 -1.38 -0.04
N ASP A 73 -14.53 -0.37 -0.41
CA ASP A 73 -14.51 0.26 -1.74
C ASP A 73 -13.52 -0.43 -2.71
N GLU A 74 -12.78 -1.44 -2.25
CA GLU A 74 -11.78 -2.14 -3.07
C GLU A 74 -12.37 -3.44 -3.63
N ASP A 75 -12.36 -3.58 -4.96
CA ASP A 75 -12.92 -4.74 -5.67
C ASP A 75 -11.96 -5.94 -5.75
N THR A 76 -10.71 -5.77 -5.28
CA THR A 76 -9.61 -6.73 -5.42
C THR A 76 -9.11 -7.24 -4.08
N GLY A 77 -9.23 -8.54 -3.82
CA GLY A 77 -8.77 -9.20 -2.59
C GLY A 77 -9.90 -9.59 -1.63
N ASP A 78 -9.66 -10.56 -0.75
CA ASP A 78 -10.59 -10.89 0.35
C ASP A 78 -10.12 -10.19 1.63
N PHE A 79 -10.71 -9.01 1.87
CA PHE A 79 -10.43 -8.20 3.06
C PHE A 79 -11.38 -8.47 4.22
N SER A 80 -12.30 -9.44 4.11
CA SER A 80 -13.34 -9.68 5.12
C SER A 80 -12.81 -9.98 6.52
N THR A 81 -11.54 -10.35 6.60
CA THR A 81 -10.85 -10.68 7.86
C THR A 81 -9.74 -9.69 8.23
N TRP A 82 -9.56 -8.58 7.49
CA TRP A 82 -8.53 -7.58 7.80
C TRP A 82 -9.05 -6.49 8.77
N PRO A 83 -8.26 -6.10 9.78
CA PRO A 83 -7.07 -6.78 10.28
C PRO A 83 -7.44 -8.10 10.98
N ARG A 84 -6.65 -9.17 10.77
CA ARG A 84 -6.92 -10.51 11.35
C ARG A 84 -6.73 -10.55 12.87
N VAL A 85 -6.16 -9.50 13.44
CA VAL A 85 -5.89 -9.31 14.86
C VAL A 85 -6.29 -7.90 15.28
N THR A 86 -6.66 -7.74 16.55
CA THR A 86 -7.20 -6.46 17.07
C THR A 86 -6.18 -5.63 17.84
N ASP A 87 -5.00 -6.19 18.12
CA ASP A 87 -3.92 -5.44 18.75
C ASP A 87 -3.46 -4.29 17.83
N PRO A 88 -3.11 -3.12 18.40
CA PRO A 88 -2.70 -1.97 17.60
C PRO A 88 -1.33 -2.19 16.95
N LEU A 89 -1.18 -1.74 15.70
CA LEU A 89 0.12 -1.63 15.06
C LEU A 89 1.01 -0.57 15.75
N PRO A 90 2.34 -0.73 15.72
CA PRO A 90 3.25 0.31 16.17
C PRO A 90 3.08 1.63 15.40
N GLU A 91 3.06 2.78 16.11
CA GLU A 91 2.84 4.10 15.50
C GLU A 91 3.83 4.43 14.38
N ARG A 92 5.05 3.90 14.46
CA ARG A 92 6.07 4.08 13.41
C ARG A 92 5.61 3.60 12.03
N LEU A 93 4.74 2.59 11.96
CA LEU A 93 4.21 2.10 10.69
C LEU A 93 3.25 3.12 10.06
N ALA A 94 2.46 3.83 10.86
CA ALA A 94 1.60 4.90 10.35
C ALA A 94 2.44 6.04 9.77
N VAL A 95 3.51 6.44 10.47
CA VAL A 95 4.44 7.46 9.95
C VAL A 95 5.09 7.01 8.63
N LYS A 96 5.56 5.77 8.55
CA LYS A 96 6.14 5.21 7.31
C LYS A 96 5.10 5.13 6.19
N ALA A 97 3.88 4.72 6.48
CA ALA A 97 2.79 4.66 5.50
C ALA A 97 2.46 6.03 4.90
N ASP A 98 2.40 7.11 5.70
CA ASP A 98 2.19 8.45 5.14
C ASP A 98 3.37 8.89 4.26
N GLN A 99 4.60 8.58 4.67
CA GLN A 99 5.80 8.85 3.88
C GLN A 99 5.82 8.09 2.55
N VAL A 100 5.37 6.83 2.54
CA VAL A 100 5.24 6.03 1.31
C VAL A 100 4.16 6.60 0.39
N LEU A 101 2.97 6.90 0.92
CA LEU A 101 1.88 7.52 0.14
C LEU A 101 2.30 8.88 -0.43
N GLU A 102 3.10 9.66 0.31
CA GLU A 102 3.69 10.89 -0.20
C GLU A 102 4.74 10.64 -1.30
N ARG A 103 5.68 9.74 -1.05
CA ARG A 103 6.79 9.40 -1.95
C ARG A 103 6.30 8.89 -3.30
N MET A 104 5.25 8.06 -3.29
CA MET A 104 4.71 7.42 -4.49
C MET A 104 3.87 8.36 -5.36
N GLN A 105 3.48 9.53 -4.85
CA GLN A 105 2.89 10.61 -5.66
C GLN A 105 3.96 11.41 -6.42
N GLN A 106 5.24 11.24 -6.11
CA GLN A 106 6.33 11.97 -6.77
C GLN A 106 6.84 11.18 -7.97
N PRO A 107 7.02 11.82 -9.15
CA PRO A 107 7.50 11.14 -10.36
C PRO A 107 8.99 10.76 -10.28
N ALA A 108 9.79 11.51 -9.53
CA ALA A 108 11.24 11.35 -9.56
C ALA A 108 11.67 9.98 -8.99
N GLY A 109 12.28 9.15 -9.85
CA GLY A 109 12.78 7.82 -9.48
C GLY A 109 11.69 6.91 -8.98
N ASN A 110 10.53 6.90 -9.63
CA ASN A 110 9.37 6.10 -9.29
C ASN A 110 8.89 5.38 -10.56
N GLU A 111 9.36 4.17 -10.77
CA GLU A 111 9.09 3.41 -11.99
C GLU A 111 7.58 3.14 -12.14
N LEU A 112 6.86 2.86 -11.05
CA LEU A 112 5.41 2.65 -11.09
C LEU A 112 4.67 3.90 -11.59
N PHE A 113 5.09 5.09 -11.14
CA PHE A 113 4.52 6.34 -11.66
C PHE A 113 4.83 6.51 -13.15
N GLU A 114 6.06 6.22 -13.58
CA GLU A 114 6.47 6.31 -14.98
C GLU A 114 5.60 5.40 -15.86
N LEU A 115 5.33 4.17 -15.43
CA LEU A 115 4.44 3.23 -16.14
C LEU A 115 3.02 3.79 -16.30
N TRP A 116 2.42 4.33 -15.23
CA TRP A 116 1.10 4.96 -15.34
C TRP A 116 1.09 6.24 -16.15
N ALA A 117 2.20 6.98 -16.19
CA ALA A 117 2.35 8.15 -17.04
C ALA A 117 2.43 7.77 -18.52
N GLU A 118 3.06 6.65 -18.87
CA GLU A 118 3.11 6.12 -20.24
C GLU A 118 1.72 5.72 -20.78
N GLU A 119 0.81 5.33 -19.89
CA GLU A 119 -0.59 5.00 -20.20
C GLU A 119 -1.55 6.21 -20.07
N ASP A 120 -1.04 7.44 -19.92
CA ASP A 120 -1.84 8.66 -19.70
C ASP A 120 -2.73 8.62 -18.42
N GLN A 121 -2.39 7.77 -17.43
CA GLN A 121 -3.15 7.55 -16.18
C GLN A 121 -2.47 8.08 -14.91
N ALA A 122 -1.37 8.84 -15.02
CA ALA A 122 -0.65 9.39 -13.86
C ALA A 122 -1.53 10.21 -12.90
N GLU A 123 -2.49 10.99 -13.42
CA GLU A 123 -3.41 11.77 -12.58
C GLU A 123 -4.36 10.87 -11.78
N GLU A 124 -4.85 9.79 -12.39
CA GLU A 124 -5.73 8.81 -11.76
C GLU A 124 -4.97 8.02 -10.68
N PHE A 125 -3.72 7.66 -10.96
CA PHE A 125 -2.82 7.03 -10.00
C PHE A 125 -2.57 7.91 -8.77
N VAL A 126 -2.21 9.18 -8.96
CA VAL A 126 -2.04 10.14 -7.85
C VAL A 126 -3.34 10.32 -7.07
N ALA A 127 -4.48 10.39 -7.76
CA ALA A 127 -5.79 10.51 -7.11
C ALA A 127 -6.13 9.26 -6.27
N ALA A 128 -5.80 8.06 -6.75
CA ALA A 128 -5.98 6.82 -6.01
C ALA A 128 -5.18 6.84 -4.70
N ILE A 129 -3.90 7.20 -4.74
CA ILE A 129 -3.04 7.34 -3.55
C ILE A 129 -3.58 8.44 -2.60
N GLY A 130 -4.06 9.55 -3.15
CA GLY A 130 -4.60 10.68 -2.38
C GLY A 130 -5.80 10.33 -1.52
N ARG A 131 -6.66 9.39 -1.95
CA ARG A 131 -7.78 8.88 -1.14
C ARG A 131 -7.28 8.26 0.16
N TRP A 132 -6.28 7.40 0.08
CA TRP A 132 -5.68 6.70 1.21
C TRP A 132 -4.95 7.64 2.17
N ARG A 133 -4.18 8.59 1.64
CA ARG A 133 -3.47 9.59 2.46
C ARG A 133 -4.42 10.49 3.27
N THR A 134 -5.55 10.87 2.66
CA THR A 134 -6.58 11.68 3.34
C THR A 134 -7.21 10.92 4.51
N ALA A 135 -7.52 9.63 4.33
CA ALA A 135 -8.07 8.78 5.38
C ALA A 135 -7.10 8.62 6.56
N GLN A 136 -5.80 8.54 6.28
CA GLN A 136 -4.77 8.44 7.31
C GLN A 136 -4.66 9.67 8.21
N SER A 137 -4.84 10.87 7.64
CA SER A 137 -4.72 12.15 8.36
C SER A 137 -5.93 12.48 9.25
N THR A 138 -7.01 11.71 9.16
CA THR A 138 -8.30 11.97 9.83
C THR A 138 -8.42 11.23 11.18
N VAL A 139 -7.40 10.47 11.58
CA VAL A 139 -7.35 9.66 12.82
C VAL A 139 -6.41 10.29 13.84
#